data_AF-A0A2G4RDE9-F1
#
_entry.id   AF-A0A2G4RDE9-F1
#
_cell.length_a   1.000
_cell.length_b   1.000
_cell.length_c   1.000
_cell.angle_alpha   90.00
_cell.angle_beta   90.00
_cell.angle_gamma   90.00
#
_symmetry.space_group_name_H-M   'P 1'
#
loop_
_entity.id
_entity.type
_entity.pdbx_description
1 polymer ?
#
loop_
_entity_poly.entity_id
_entity_poly.type
_entity_poly.pdbx_seq_one_letter_code
_entity_poly.pdbx_strand_id
1 'polypeptide(L)'
;MPEAPLRDLSLIPPKADPSLSNSALLPTQERTWSWFDYLSFWMSDVHSVGTYVTLGNLFAGDLPGGAVVIGLLLGIFIVQGFCNLIALPSQQTGTPFPVVCRASFGIKGALIPAFVRGIIAVCWYGIQTWLASNALLVLLLKCAPALTPWADLSHHGFCGLSPLGWLCFLSLWLVQAAIFWRGLESIRHFTEWAGPLIYVVMLALDFYLLYRVGLSAGMQAIAKSLVETGQTLSSHGFLASILMTITLTVSYFSAPMLNFGDFARYAKTPEVFRRGNFWGLPANFLTFTALTFTTIALTFPAFGIRLSDPVETVARTDNPTVIIIGILTFMLSTAGINVVVNFVSASFDFSNLAPEKISWRAAGFGAALLSVLITPWNLYNSPAAMHFTLDFLASLIGPFYGILIADFFFVRQRHISVPDLYSLSPQGRYWYTNGINHRAVFTLGVSTILANAGVLFPELAEFSGLSWFIGCFSALLLYPMLNRKNIVSVSTEQFR
;
A
#
# COMPACT_ATOMS: atom_id res chain seq x y z
N MET A 1 -23.93 -9.38 -26.80
CA MET A 1 -23.46 -8.00 -26.57
C MET A 1 -23.43 -7.79 -25.06
N PRO A 2 -22.34 -7.31 -24.44
CA PRO A 2 -22.39 -6.94 -23.03
C PRO A 2 -23.39 -5.81 -22.87
N GLU A 3 -24.32 -5.92 -21.93
CA GLU A 3 -25.26 -4.84 -21.59
C GLU A 3 -24.44 -3.57 -21.27
N ALA A 4 -24.79 -2.46 -21.91
CA ALA A 4 -24.17 -1.18 -21.62
C ALA A 4 -24.34 -0.87 -20.12
N PRO A 5 -23.26 -0.50 -19.40
CA PRO A 5 -23.36 -0.22 -17.98
C PRO A 5 -24.37 0.92 -17.76
N LEU A 6 -25.34 0.68 -16.86
CA LEU A 6 -26.32 1.68 -16.44
C LEU A 6 -25.57 2.89 -15.87
N ARG A 7 -25.59 4.01 -16.60
CA ARG A 7 -25.02 5.29 -16.16
C ARG A 7 -25.95 5.91 -15.12
N ASP A 8 -25.46 6.07 -13.89
CA ASP A 8 -26.20 6.80 -12.86
C ASP A 8 -25.96 8.31 -13.01
N LEU A 9 -26.77 8.95 -13.84
CA LEU A 9 -26.72 10.39 -14.10
C LEU A 9 -27.21 11.23 -12.91
N SER A 10 -27.80 10.63 -11.88
CA SER A 10 -28.29 11.35 -10.69
C SER A 10 -27.17 11.87 -9.79
N LEU A 11 -25.94 11.39 -9.98
CA LEU A 11 -24.79 11.72 -9.14
C LEU A 11 -24.01 12.96 -9.60
N ILE A 12 -24.24 13.48 -10.82
CA ILE A 12 -23.50 14.67 -11.30
C ILE A 12 -24.06 15.90 -10.58
N PRO A 13 -23.26 16.63 -9.76
CA PRO A 13 -23.72 17.87 -9.18
C PRO A 13 -24.01 18.86 -10.31
N PRO A 14 -25.24 19.41 -10.44
CA PRO A 14 -25.59 20.28 -11.55
C PRO A 14 -24.81 21.61 -11.58
N LYS A 15 -23.98 21.88 -10.56
CA LYS A 15 -23.10 23.05 -10.40
C LYS A 15 -21.81 22.70 -9.64
N ALA A 16 -21.07 21.69 -10.09
CA ALA A 16 -19.75 21.41 -9.51
C ALA A 16 -18.80 22.60 -9.78
N ASP A 17 -18.14 23.11 -8.74
CA ASP A 17 -17.18 24.20 -8.89
C ASP A 17 -15.96 23.71 -9.72
N PRO A 18 -15.54 24.42 -10.78
CA PRO A 18 -14.37 24.06 -11.58
C PRO A 18 -13.09 23.93 -10.76
N SER A 19 -12.94 24.68 -9.66
CA SER A 19 -11.75 24.60 -8.81
C SER A 19 -11.72 23.33 -7.95
N LEU A 20 -12.83 22.59 -7.88
CA LEU A 20 -13.01 21.40 -7.02
C LEU A 20 -13.25 20.12 -7.82
N SER A 21 -13.40 20.22 -9.14
CA SER A 21 -13.82 19.12 -10.00
C SER A 21 -12.94 19.00 -11.24
N ASN A 22 -12.67 17.75 -11.61
CA ASN A 22 -12.13 17.36 -12.90
C ASN A 22 -12.68 15.94 -13.20
N SER A 23 -12.42 15.42 -14.40
CA SER A 23 -12.93 14.11 -14.81
C SER A 23 -12.51 12.95 -13.89
N ALA A 24 -11.38 13.07 -13.20
CA ALA A 24 -10.86 12.05 -12.27
C ALA A 24 -11.56 12.10 -10.90
N LEU A 25 -11.99 13.29 -10.47
CA LEU A 25 -12.55 13.55 -9.15
C LEU A 25 -14.07 13.42 -9.09
N LEU A 26 -14.79 13.61 -10.21
CA LEU A 26 -16.25 13.49 -10.25
C LEU A 26 -16.74 12.10 -9.81
N PRO A 27 -17.99 11.99 -9.30
CA PRO A 27 -18.58 10.70 -8.96
C PRO A 27 -18.57 9.76 -10.16
N THR A 28 -18.26 8.48 -9.94
CA THR A 28 -18.31 7.48 -11.01
C THR A 28 -19.75 7.29 -11.48
N GLN A 29 -19.94 7.30 -12.80
CA GLN A 29 -21.23 7.03 -13.43
C GLN A 29 -21.45 5.53 -13.65
N GLU A 30 -20.35 4.76 -13.71
CA GLU A 30 -20.37 3.34 -14.03
C GLU A 30 -19.77 2.55 -12.87
N ARG A 31 -20.57 1.65 -12.30
CA ARG A 31 -20.17 0.73 -11.22
C ARG A 31 -20.05 -0.68 -11.78
N THR A 32 -18.94 -0.95 -12.45
CA THR A 32 -18.72 -2.18 -13.23
C THR A 32 -17.86 -3.22 -12.52
N TRP A 33 -17.19 -2.86 -11.42
CA TRP A 33 -16.27 -3.76 -10.76
C TRP A 33 -17.01 -4.87 -10.01
N SER A 34 -16.59 -6.09 -10.30
CA SER A 34 -16.97 -7.33 -9.64
C SER A 34 -16.03 -7.64 -8.47
N TRP A 35 -16.34 -8.67 -7.68
CA TRP A 35 -15.48 -9.09 -6.58
C TRP A 35 -14.13 -9.61 -7.06
N PHE A 36 -14.05 -10.11 -8.30
CA PHE A 36 -12.81 -10.54 -8.93
C PHE A 36 -11.87 -9.38 -9.26
N ASP A 37 -12.41 -8.19 -9.57
CA ASP A 37 -11.59 -7.02 -9.85
C ASP A 37 -10.87 -6.54 -8.57
N TYR A 38 -11.58 -6.57 -7.44
CA TYR A 38 -11.01 -6.30 -6.12
C TYR A 38 -10.01 -7.38 -5.67
N LEU A 39 -10.28 -8.66 -5.95
CA LEU A 39 -9.30 -9.72 -5.75
C LEU A 39 -8.04 -9.46 -6.58
N SER A 40 -8.20 -9.16 -7.87
CA SER A 40 -7.08 -8.91 -8.79
C SER A 40 -6.27 -7.67 -8.40
N PHE A 41 -6.94 -6.64 -7.87
CA PHE A 41 -6.29 -5.47 -7.28
C PHE A 41 -5.38 -5.86 -6.10
N TRP A 42 -5.86 -6.67 -5.16
CA TRP A 42 -5.03 -7.11 -4.04
C TRP A 42 -3.99 -8.15 -4.42
N MET A 43 -4.27 -9.02 -5.39
CA MET A 43 -3.24 -9.88 -5.97
C MET A 43 -2.10 -9.05 -6.53
N SER A 44 -2.43 -7.97 -7.24
CA SER A 44 -1.44 -7.02 -7.72
C SER A 44 -0.65 -6.44 -6.54
N ASP A 45 -1.30 -5.86 -5.54
CA ASP A 45 -0.61 -5.27 -4.38
C ASP A 45 0.31 -6.26 -3.63
N VAL A 46 -0.19 -7.47 -3.36
CA VAL A 46 0.51 -8.51 -2.61
C VAL A 46 1.65 -9.12 -3.42
N HIS A 47 1.49 -9.38 -4.72
CA HIS A 47 2.48 -10.09 -5.54
C HIS A 47 3.58 -9.16 -6.05
N SER A 48 4.30 -8.53 -5.13
CA SER A 48 5.43 -7.67 -5.43
C SER A 48 6.72 -8.16 -4.78
N VAL A 49 7.87 -7.79 -5.36
CA VAL A 49 9.17 -7.99 -4.71
C VAL A 49 9.19 -7.29 -3.34
N GLY A 50 8.53 -6.13 -3.19
CA GLY A 50 8.33 -5.46 -1.90
C GLY A 50 7.71 -6.36 -0.85
N THR A 51 6.58 -6.99 -1.15
CA THR A 51 5.92 -7.88 -0.19
C THR A 51 6.79 -9.08 0.14
N TYR A 52 7.44 -9.68 -0.86
CA TYR A 52 8.34 -10.81 -0.61
C TYR A 52 9.50 -10.42 0.29
N VAL A 53 10.19 -9.31 0.02
CA VAL A 53 11.32 -8.84 0.84
C VAL A 53 10.87 -8.49 2.26
N THR A 54 9.68 -7.90 2.43
CA THR A 54 9.10 -7.64 3.76
C THR A 54 8.89 -8.94 4.54
N LEU A 55 8.23 -9.93 3.91
CA LEU A 55 8.04 -11.26 4.51
C LEU A 55 9.39 -11.94 4.77
N GLY A 56 10.33 -11.80 3.82
CA GLY A 56 11.70 -12.26 3.89
C GLY A 56 12.43 -11.75 5.11
N ASN A 57 12.33 -10.45 5.39
CA ASN A 57 12.95 -9.84 6.56
C ASN A 57 12.29 -10.29 7.87
N LEU A 58 10.97 -10.48 7.88
CA LEU A 58 10.26 -11.02 9.06
C LEU A 58 10.65 -12.47 9.37
N PHE A 59 10.80 -13.32 8.34
CA PHE A 59 11.21 -14.71 8.49
C PHE A 59 12.72 -14.91 8.64
N ALA A 60 13.53 -13.97 8.15
CA ALA A 60 14.98 -13.99 8.28
C ALA A 60 15.46 -13.48 9.64
N GLY A 61 14.67 -12.63 10.30
CA GLY A 61 14.94 -12.20 11.67
C GLY A 61 14.94 -13.36 12.66
N ASP A 62 15.41 -13.10 13.89
CA ASP A 62 15.44 -14.08 14.98
C ASP A 62 14.05 -14.40 15.58
N LEU A 63 12.98 -14.12 14.82
CA LEU A 63 11.59 -14.34 15.23
C LEU A 63 11.16 -15.78 14.90
N PRO A 64 10.32 -16.43 15.73
CA PRO A 64 9.79 -17.74 15.43
C PRO A 64 8.88 -17.67 14.21
N GLY A 65 9.10 -18.52 13.20
CA GLY A 65 8.27 -18.55 12.01
C GLY A 65 6.78 -18.70 12.33
N GLY A 66 6.42 -19.51 13.34
CA GLY A 66 5.05 -19.63 13.83
C GLY A 66 4.46 -18.34 14.41
N ALA A 67 5.25 -17.56 15.17
CA ALA A 67 4.81 -16.26 15.69
C ALA A 67 4.58 -15.28 14.54
N VAL A 68 5.48 -15.26 13.55
CA VAL A 68 5.37 -14.42 12.35
C VAL A 68 4.10 -14.80 11.57
N VAL A 69 3.87 -16.09 11.29
CA VAL A 69 2.66 -16.53 10.56
C VAL A 69 1.37 -16.13 11.29
N ILE A 70 1.31 -16.31 12.61
CA ILE A 70 0.15 -15.88 13.42
C ILE A 70 -0.03 -14.36 13.36
N GLY A 71 1.06 -13.60 13.49
CA GLY A 71 1.02 -12.14 13.43
C GLY A 71 0.60 -11.62 12.06
N LEU A 72 1.09 -12.22 10.96
CA LEU A 72 0.68 -11.91 9.59
C LEU A 72 -0.81 -12.18 9.37
N LEU A 73 -1.31 -13.33 9.87
CA LEU A 73 -2.72 -13.70 9.83
C LEU A 73 -3.60 -12.70 10.55
N LEU A 74 -3.27 -12.35 11.79
CA LEU A 74 -4.05 -11.40 12.58
C LEU A 74 -3.97 -9.99 11.99
N GLY A 75 -2.77 -9.57 11.56
CA GLY A 75 -2.54 -8.28 10.91
C GLY A 75 -3.35 -8.11 9.64
N ILE A 76 -3.37 -9.10 8.75
CA ILE A 76 -4.11 -9.00 7.48
C ILE A 76 -5.63 -8.97 7.67
N PHE A 77 -6.16 -9.63 8.71
CA PHE A 77 -7.58 -9.50 9.07
C PHE A 77 -7.93 -8.11 9.61
N ILE A 78 -7.03 -7.48 10.37
CA ILE A 78 -7.17 -6.08 10.80
C ILE A 78 -7.18 -5.18 9.57
N VAL A 79 -6.24 -5.35 8.65
CA VAL A 79 -6.17 -4.62 7.37
C VAL A 79 -7.47 -4.75 6.57
N GLN A 80 -8.00 -5.97 6.43
CA GLN A 80 -9.28 -6.19 5.76
C GLN A 80 -10.43 -5.41 6.44
N GLY A 81 -10.48 -5.44 7.78
CA GLY A 81 -11.49 -4.71 8.56
C GLY A 81 -11.47 -3.22 8.25
N PHE A 82 -10.30 -2.59 8.32
CA PHE A 82 -10.13 -1.16 8.04
C PHE A 82 -10.34 -0.80 6.57
N CYS A 83 -9.87 -1.62 5.62
CA CYS A 83 -10.18 -1.49 4.18
C CYS A 83 -11.70 -1.39 3.96
N ASN A 84 -12.46 -2.30 4.58
CA ASN A 84 -13.91 -2.34 4.41
C ASN A 84 -14.61 -1.11 5.00
N LEU A 85 -14.08 -0.54 6.08
CA LEU A 85 -14.61 0.67 6.71
C LEU A 85 -14.34 1.91 5.85
N ILE A 86 -13.12 2.07 5.34
CA ILE A 86 -12.73 3.20 4.47
C ILE A 86 -13.38 3.13 3.08
N ALA A 87 -13.69 1.93 2.59
CA ALA A 87 -14.37 1.73 1.31
C ALA A 87 -15.79 2.34 1.28
N LEU A 88 -16.52 2.27 2.39
CA LEU A 88 -17.96 2.56 2.46
C LEU A 88 -18.33 3.99 2.01
N PRO A 89 -17.71 5.06 2.53
CA PRO A 89 -18.01 6.43 2.09
C PRO A 89 -17.86 6.62 0.57
N SER A 90 -16.77 6.11 0.00
CA SER A 90 -16.44 6.26 -1.42
C SER A 90 -17.37 5.41 -2.29
N GLN A 91 -17.72 4.21 -1.84
CA GLN A 91 -18.70 3.35 -2.51
C GLN A 91 -20.10 3.97 -2.51
N GLN A 92 -20.55 4.53 -1.39
CA GLN A 92 -21.87 5.17 -1.29
C GLN A 92 -21.98 6.40 -2.20
N THR A 93 -20.99 7.29 -2.13
CA THR A 93 -21.00 8.57 -2.85
C THR A 93 -20.58 8.45 -4.31
N GLY A 94 -19.92 7.36 -4.69
CA GLY A 94 -19.26 7.23 -5.99
C GLY A 94 -18.03 8.12 -6.17
N THR A 95 -17.64 8.88 -5.14
CA THR A 95 -16.51 9.82 -5.20
C THR A 95 -15.21 9.15 -4.76
N PRO A 96 -14.04 9.62 -5.26
CA PRO A 96 -12.75 9.09 -4.80
C PRO A 96 -12.44 9.58 -3.38
N PHE A 97 -11.47 8.94 -2.76
CA PHE A 97 -11.09 9.19 -1.37
C PHE A 97 -10.76 10.67 -1.07
N PRO A 98 -9.98 11.41 -1.90
CA PRO A 98 -9.66 12.81 -1.63
C PRO A 98 -10.90 13.73 -1.56
N VAL A 99 -11.95 13.37 -2.30
CA VAL A 99 -13.22 14.11 -2.27
C VAL A 99 -13.99 13.79 -1.01
N VAL A 100 -14.04 12.53 -0.59
CA VAL A 100 -14.63 12.12 0.70
C VAL A 100 -13.96 12.86 1.87
N CYS A 101 -12.65 13.09 1.83
CA CYS A 101 -11.95 13.85 2.87
C CYS A 101 -12.48 15.28 3.07
N ARG A 102 -13.13 15.88 2.06
CA ARG A 102 -13.79 17.19 2.20
C ARG A 102 -14.91 17.15 3.22
N ALA A 103 -15.57 16.00 3.36
CA ALA A 103 -16.56 15.81 4.40
C ALA A 103 -15.96 15.94 5.79
N SER A 104 -14.74 15.50 6.05
CA SER A 104 -14.17 15.51 7.40
C SER A 104 -13.30 16.73 7.67
N PHE A 105 -12.48 17.15 6.70
CA PHE A 105 -11.52 18.24 6.87
C PHE A 105 -12.01 19.59 6.34
N GLY A 106 -13.13 19.63 5.61
CA GLY A 106 -13.61 20.79 4.89
C GLY A 106 -13.05 20.89 3.48
N ILE A 107 -13.68 21.72 2.64
CA ILE A 107 -13.35 21.84 1.22
C ILE A 107 -11.87 22.17 0.98
N LYS A 108 -11.31 23.12 1.74
CA LYS A 108 -9.89 23.50 1.66
C LYS A 108 -9.03 22.64 2.57
N GLY A 109 -9.54 22.22 3.72
CA GLY A 109 -8.78 21.38 4.66
C GLY A 109 -8.45 20.00 4.12
N ALA A 110 -9.24 19.46 3.18
CA ALA A 110 -8.98 18.18 2.50
C ALA A 110 -7.67 18.16 1.69
N LEU A 111 -7.05 19.32 1.46
CA LEU A 111 -5.71 19.40 0.89
C LEU A 111 -4.66 18.76 1.80
N ILE A 112 -4.86 18.74 3.11
CA ILE A 112 -3.95 18.12 4.09
C ILE A 112 -3.84 16.60 3.86
N PRO A 113 -4.93 15.80 3.93
CA PRO A 113 -4.86 14.37 3.65
C PRO A 113 -4.38 14.07 2.23
N ALA A 114 -4.81 14.84 1.22
CA ALA A 114 -4.36 14.65 -0.16
C ALA A 114 -2.85 14.84 -0.32
N PHE A 115 -2.28 15.88 0.30
CA PHE A 115 -0.84 16.15 0.23
C PHE A 115 -0.02 15.07 0.94
N VAL A 116 -0.41 14.69 2.17
CA VAL A 116 0.30 13.65 2.94
C VAL A 116 0.25 12.31 2.20
N ARG A 117 -0.92 11.91 1.69
CA ARG A 117 -1.11 10.68 0.91
C ARG A 117 -0.31 10.69 -0.39
N GLY A 118 -0.28 11.84 -1.08
CA GLY A 118 0.52 12.02 -2.30
C GLY A 118 2.02 11.79 -2.03
N ILE A 119 2.57 12.33 -0.94
CA ILE A 119 3.98 12.08 -0.55
C ILE A 119 4.21 10.60 -0.25
N ILE A 120 3.32 9.96 0.51
CA ILE A 120 3.45 8.52 0.84
C ILE A 120 3.42 7.67 -0.43
N ALA A 121 2.53 7.99 -1.38
CA ALA A 121 2.45 7.29 -2.66
C ALA A 121 3.72 7.49 -3.50
N VAL A 122 4.34 8.68 -3.45
CA VAL A 122 5.66 8.94 -4.05
C VAL A 122 6.75 8.07 -3.41
N CYS A 123 6.75 7.93 -2.09
CA CYS A 123 7.68 7.05 -1.37
C CYS A 123 7.57 5.60 -1.85
N TRP A 124 6.35 5.05 -1.84
CA TRP A 124 6.10 3.68 -2.26
C TRP A 124 6.38 3.46 -3.75
N TYR A 125 6.05 4.43 -4.60
CA TYR A 125 6.37 4.37 -6.03
C TYR A 125 7.88 4.27 -6.26
N GLY A 126 8.67 5.05 -5.52
CA GLY A 126 10.14 5.00 -5.56
C GLY A 126 10.69 3.67 -5.05
N ILE A 127 10.25 3.22 -3.87
CA ILE A 127 10.71 1.97 -3.23
C ILE A 127 10.45 0.77 -4.14
N GLN A 128 9.23 0.63 -4.65
CA GLN A 128 8.87 -0.49 -5.51
C GLN A 128 9.57 -0.44 -6.88
N THR A 129 9.80 0.76 -7.43
CA THR A 129 10.62 0.91 -8.65
C THR A 129 12.06 0.48 -8.40
N TRP A 130 12.63 0.84 -7.25
CA TRP A 130 13.98 0.44 -6.87
C TRP A 130 14.09 -1.08 -6.70
N LEU A 131 13.18 -1.71 -5.96
CA LEU A 131 13.15 -3.15 -5.78
C LEU A 131 13.00 -3.90 -7.12
N ALA A 132 12.13 -3.43 -8.02
CA ALA A 132 12.04 -3.98 -9.36
C ALA A 132 13.34 -3.78 -10.16
N SER A 133 14.02 -2.65 -9.99
CA SER A 133 15.27 -2.36 -10.71
C SER A 133 16.46 -3.18 -10.24
N ASN A 134 16.46 -3.60 -8.96
CA ASN A 134 17.45 -4.55 -8.46
C ASN A 134 17.32 -5.91 -9.17
N ALA A 135 16.10 -6.29 -9.55
CA ALA A 135 15.88 -7.49 -10.37
C ALA A 135 16.59 -7.38 -11.73
N LEU A 136 16.46 -6.23 -12.40
CA LEU A 136 17.17 -5.94 -13.65
C LEU A 136 18.69 -5.94 -13.45
N LEU A 137 19.18 -5.35 -12.36
CA LEU A 137 20.60 -5.31 -12.02
C LEU A 137 21.18 -6.73 -11.88
N VAL A 138 20.51 -7.60 -11.12
CA VAL A 138 20.91 -9.00 -10.93
C VAL A 138 20.92 -9.76 -12.26
N LEU A 139 19.90 -9.56 -13.09
CA LEU A 139 19.84 -10.18 -14.42
C LEU A 139 21.02 -9.76 -15.31
N LEU A 140 21.31 -8.46 -15.38
CA LEU A 140 22.42 -7.93 -16.18
C LEU A 140 23.77 -8.47 -15.70
N LEU A 141 23.99 -8.54 -14.39
CA LEU A 141 25.22 -9.11 -13.83
C LEU A 141 25.36 -10.61 -14.12
N LYS A 142 24.26 -11.36 -14.15
CA LYS A 142 24.28 -12.77 -14.52
C LYS A 142 24.57 -12.97 -16.01
N CYS A 143 23.95 -12.19 -16.88
CA CYS A 143 24.12 -12.31 -18.34
C CYS A 143 25.43 -11.71 -18.84
N ALA A 144 25.92 -10.66 -18.19
CA ALA A 144 27.14 -9.95 -18.54
C ALA A 144 27.99 -9.64 -17.28
N PRO A 145 28.72 -10.62 -16.74
CA PRO A 145 29.55 -10.44 -15.55
C PRO A 145 30.62 -9.35 -15.67
N ALA A 146 31.01 -8.99 -16.90
CA ALA A 146 31.91 -7.86 -17.19
C ALA A 146 31.36 -6.50 -16.70
N LEU A 147 30.06 -6.41 -16.40
CA LEU A 147 29.44 -5.21 -15.83
C LEU A 147 29.65 -5.06 -14.31
N THR A 148 30.18 -6.08 -13.63
CA THR A 148 30.38 -6.07 -12.16
C THR A 148 31.10 -4.82 -11.62
N PRO A 149 32.18 -4.30 -12.24
CA PRO A 149 32.84 -3.07 -11.76
C PRO A 149 31.92 -1.84 -11.73
N TRP A 150 30.89 -1.81 -12.59
CA TRP A 150 29.91 -0.72 -12.68
C TRP A 150 28.76 -0.88 -11.69
N ALA A 151 28.61 -2.06 -11.08
CA ALA A 151 27.67 -2.29 -9.98
C ALA A 151 28.26 -1.91 -8.63
N ASP A 152 29.57 -1.69 -8.54
CA ASP A 152 30.25 -1.37 -7.30
C ASP A 152 30.01 0.09 -6.88
N LEU A 153 29.40 0.25 -5.70
CA LEU A 153 29.11 1.54 -5.10
C LEU A 153 30.38 2.28 -4.67
N SER A 154 31.43 1.55 -4.27
CA SER A 154 32.66 2.11 -3.71
C SER A 154 33.55 2.79 -4.76
N HIS A 155 33.46 2.35 -6.02
CA HIS A 155 34.25 2.91 -7.11
C HIS A 155 33.60 4.14 -7.76
N HIS A 156 32.28 4.07 -8.06
CA HIS A 156 31.59 5.10 -8.86
C HIS A 156 30.18 5.44 -8.35
N GLY A 157 29.92 5.37 -7.04
CA GLY A 157 28.60 5.66 -6.48
C GLY A 157 28.18 7.13 -6.55
N PHE A 158 26.88 7.37 -6.77
CA PHE A 158 26.25 8.69 -6.67
C PHE A 158 24.96 8.58 -5.85
N CYS A 159 24.76 9.43 -4.83
CA CYS A 159 23.56 9.50 -3.99
C CYS A 159 23.06 8.14 -3.43
N GLY A 160 23.96 7.15 -3.24
CA GLY A 160 23.64 5.84 -2.68
C GLY A 160 23.37 4.71 -3.68
N LEU A 161 23.53 4.94 -4.99
CA LEU A 161 23.50 3.87 -6.01
C LEU A 161 24.75 3.89 -6.90
N SER A 162 25.16 2.72 -7.38
CA SER A 162 26.21 2.56 -8.40
C SER A 162 25.73 3.02 -9.78
N PRO A 163 26.61 3.28 -10.75
CA PRO A 163 26.20 3.70 -12.09
C PRO A 163 25.27 2.71 -12.76
N LEU A 164 25.53 1.40 -12.61
CA LEU A 164 24.65 0.36 -13.13
C LEU A 164 23.31 0.31 -12.38
N GLY A 165 23.32 0.54 -11.07
CA GLY A 165 22.10 0.67 -10.27
C GLY A 165 21.22 1.85 -10.73
N TRP A 166 21.81 3.02 -10.97
CA TRP A 166 21.13 4.18 -11.54
C TRP A 166 20.56 3.90 -12.93
N LEU A 167 21.34 3.24 -13.80
CA LEU A 167 20.88 2.87 -15.13
C LEU A 167 19.64 1.96 -15.05
N CYS A 168 19.68 0.93 -14.21
CA CYS A 168 18.56 0.02 -14.03
C CYS A 168 17.32 0.74 -13.48
N PHE A 169 17.51 1.58 -12.46
CA PHE A 169 16.45 2.35 -11.84
C PHE A 169 15.79 3.33 -12.83
N LEU A 170 16.58 4.17 -13.50
CA LEU A 170 16.06 5.15 -14.47
C LEU A 170 15.40 4.48 -15.68
N SER A 171 15.92 3.34 -16.12
CA SER A 171 15.32 2.56 -17.21
C SER A 171 13.92 2.07 -16.85
N LEU A 172 13.76 1.42 -15.69
CA LEU A 172 12.43 0.98 -15.24
C LEU A 172 11.51 2.13 -14.86
N TRP A 173 12.05 3.22 -14.32
CA TRP A 173 11.30 4.44 -14.05
C TRP A 173 10.70 5.03 -15.34
N LEU A 174 11.50 5.15 -16.40
CA LEU A 174 11.03 5.62 -17.72
C LEU A 174 9.99 4.69 -18.33
N VAL A 175 10.21 3.36 -18.26
CA VAL A 175 9.26 2.37 -18.78
C VAL A 175 7.91 2.45 -18.05
N GLN A 176 7.92 2.55 -16.73
CA GLN A 176 6.68 2.71 -15.94
C GLN A 176 5.96 4.02 -16.29
N ALA A 177 6.69 5.13 -16.44
CA ALA A 177 6.11 6.40 -16.87
C ALA A 177 5.49 6.32 -18.28
N ALA A 178 6.11 5.57 -19.20
CA ALA A 178 5.58 5.32 -20.54
C ALA A 178 4.31 4.44 -20.52
N ILE A 179 4.26 3.43 -19.65
CA ILE A 179 3.05 2.60 -19.44
C ILE A 179 1.91 3.46 -18.91
N PHE A 180 2.19 4.31 -17.91
CA PHE A 180 1.21 5.24 -17.36
C PHE A 180 0.61 6.18 -18.41
N TRP A 181 1.41 6.62 -19.39
CA TRP A 181 0.94 7.49 -20.48
C TRP A 181 -0.20 6.87 -21.30
N ARG A 182 -0.21 5.54 -21.43
CA ARG A 182 -1.23 4.78 -22.20
C ARG A 182 -2.58 4.67 -21.48
N GLY A 183 -2.68 5.08 -20.22
CA GLY A 183 -3.93 5.18 -19.47
C GLY A 183 -4.32 3.92 -18.67
N LEU A 184 -5.35 4.08 -17.83
CA LEU A 184 -5.81 3.12 -16.82
C LEU A 184 -6.27 1.75 -17.36
N GLU A 185 -6.85 1.72 -18.56
CA GLU A 185 -7.43 0.48 -19.12
C GLU A 185 -6.35 -0.50 -19.58
N SER A 186 -5.27 0.01 -20.20
CA SER A 186 -4.09 -0.81 -20.55
C SER A 186 -3.39 -1.37 -19.31
N ILE A 187 -3.45 -0.64 -18.19
CA ILE A 187 -2.85 -1.05 -16.92
C ILE A 187 -3.64 -2.22 -16.31
N ARG A 188 -4.98 -2.15 -16.33
CA ARG A 188 -5.86 -3.21 -15.80
C ARG A 188 -5.60 -4.56 -16.47
N HIS A 189 -5.54 -4.59 -17.80
CA HIS A 189 -5.32 -5.84 -18.53
C HIS A 189 -3.93 -6.43 -18.27
N PHE A 190 -2.91 -5.59 -18.06
CA PHE A 190 -1.59 -6.08 -17.68
C PHE A 190 -1.60 -6.77 -16.30
N THR A 191 -2.29 -6.16 -15.32
CA THR A 191 -2.36 -6.71 -13.95
C THR A 191 -3.13 -8.01 -13.84
N GLU A 192 -4.17 -8.22 -14.66
CA GLU A 192 -4.98 -9.45 -14.64
C GLU A 192 -4.16 -10.71 -14.94
N TRP A 193 -3.10 -10.60 -15.75
CA TRP A 193 -2.20 -11.73 -16.07
C TRP A 193 -0.99 -11.84 -15.14
N ALA A 194 -0.50 -10.71 -14.61
CA ALA A 194 0.72 -10.68 -13.80
C ALA A 194 0.59 -11.44 -12.47
N GLY A 195 -0.58 -11.35 -11.81
CA GLY A 195 -0.83 -12.00 -10.51
C GLY A 195 -0.74 -13.54 -10.57
N PRO A 196 -1.55 -14.22 -11.40
CA PRO A 196 -1.47 -15.68 -11.54
C PRO A 196 -0.09 -16.19 -11.96
N LEU A 197 0.62 -15.42 -12.81
CA LEU A 197 1.95 -15.79 -13.29
C LEU A 197 2.98 -15.85 -12.14
N ILE A 198 2.91 -14.96 -11.16
CA ILE A 198 3.79 -15.00 -9.98
C ILE A 198 3.58 -16.28 -9.19
N TYR A 199 2.34 -16.74 -9.00
CA TYR A 199 2.11 -18.00 -8.31
C TYR A 199 2.73 -19.19 -9.04
N VAL A 200 2.64 -19.22 -10.37
CA VAL A 200 3.28 -20.26 -11.17
C VAL A 200 4.80 -20.25 -10.96
N VAL A 201 5.43 -19.07 -11.00
CA VAL A 201 6.89 -18.95 -10.79
C VAL A 201 7.30 -19.32 -9.37
N MET A 202 6.56 -18.89 -8.35
CA MET A 202 6.86 -19.22 -6.95
C MET A 202 6.69 -20.71 -6.67
N LEU A 203 5.60 -21.33 -7.13
CA LEU A 203 5.39 -22.76 -7.00
C LEU A 203 6.50 -23.55 -7.71
N ALA A 204 6.87 -23.14 -8.92
CA ALA A 204 7.97 -23.76 -9.65
C ALA A 204 9.31 -23.63 -8.90
N LEU A 205 9.56 -22.47 -8.28
CA LEU A 205 10.76 -22.24 -7.46
C LEU A 205 10.77 -23.12 -6.21
N ASP A 206 9.65 -23.21 -5.48
CA ASP A 206 9.51 -24.07 -4.31
C ASP A 206 9.69 -25.55 -4.65
N PHE A 207 9.07 -26.02 -5.75
CA PHE A 207 9.28 -27.38 -6.23
C PHE A 207 10.73 -27.64 -6.62
N TYR A 208 11.39 -26.69 -7.28
CA TYR A 208 12.81 -26.78 -7.62
C TYR A 208 13.68 -26.89 -6.35
N LEU A 209 13.43 -26.06 -5.34
CA LEU A 209 14.17 -26.09 -4.08
C LEU A 209 13.92 -27.39 -3.31
N LEU A 210 12.68 -27.87 -3.24
CA LEU A 210 12.33 -29.16 -2.65
C LEU A 210 13.00 -30.33 -3.38
N TYR A 211 13.08 -30.27 -4.71
CA TYR A 211 13.77 -31.27 -5.51
C TYR A 211 15.28 -31.27 -5.22
N ARG A 212 15.90 -30.09 -5.15
CA ARG A 212 17.34 -29.91 -4.88
C ARG A 212 17.73 -30.39 -3.48
N VAL A 213 16.89 -30.11 -2.48
CA VAL A 213 17.14 -30.50 -1.07
C VAL A 213 16.71 -31.94 -0.79
N GLY A 214 15.74 -32.46 -1.53
CA GLY A 214 15.05 -33.72 -1.25
C GLY A 214 13.84 -33.51 -0.33
N LEU A 215 12.74 -34.21 -0.61
CA LEU A 215 11.43 -33.98 0.05
C LEU A 215 11.49 -34.13 1.57
N SER A 216 12.15 -35.17 2.10
CA SER A 216 12.24 -35.40 3.54
C SER A 216 13.01 -34.30 4.27
N ALA A 217 14.20 -33.95 3.76
CA ALA A 217 15.03 -32.89 4.31
C ALA A 217 14.36 -31.51 4.15
N GLY A 218 13.68 -31.27 3.03
CA GLY A 218 12.93 -30.04 2.77
C GLY A 218 11.77 -29.85 3.75
N MET A 219 10.95 -30.89 3.95
CA MET A 219 9.85 -30.84 4.92
C MET A 219 10.35 -30.66 6.35
N GLN A 220 11.49 -31.28 6.70
CA GLN A 220 12.14 -31.05 8.00
C GLN A 220 12.63 -29.60 8.14
N ALA A 221 13.24 -29.02 7.11
CA ALA A 221 13.69 -27.62 7.13
C ALA A 221 12.52 -26.65 7.32
N ILE A 222 11.41 -26.85 6.61
CA ILE A 222 10.19 -26.06 6.75
C ILE A 222 9.62 -26.17 8.17
N ALA A 223 9.51 -27.39 8.70
CA ALA A 223 9.04 -27.62 10.07
C ALA A 223 9.96 -26.97 11.12
N LYS A 224 11.28 -27.07 10.91
CA LYS A 224 12.30 -26.45 11.76
C LYS A 224 12.16 -24.93 11.76
N SER A 225 12.00 -24.30 10.60
CA SER A 225 11.80 -22.85 10.47
C SER A 225 10.51 -22.32 11.12
N LEU A 226 9.51 -23.17 11.36
CA LEU A 226 8.29 -22.77 12.09
C LEU A 226 8.53 -22.62 13.60
N VAL A 227 9.45 -23.41 14.16
CA VAL A 227 9.60 -23.58 15.61
C VAL A 227 10.92 -23.01 16.12
N GLU A 228 12.02 -23.24 15.40
CA GLU A 228 13.34 -22.85 15.84
C GLU A 228 13.64 -21.38 15.55
N THR A 229 14.22 -20.75 16.56
CA THR A 229 14.83 -19.42 16.50
C THR A 229 16.28 -19.55 16.91
N GLY A 230 17.13 -18.59 16.50
CA GLY A 230 18.51 -18.52 16.98
C GLY A 230 18.63 -18.29 18.50
N GLN A 231 17.50 -18.08 19.21
CA GLN A 231 17.43 -17.76 20.63
C GLN A 231 16.25 -18.47 21.28
N THR A 232 16.39 -19.00 22.50
CA THR A 232 15.24 -19.51 23.27
C THR A 232 14.35 -18.35 23.72
N LEU A 233 13.21 -18.15 23.06
CA LEU A 233 12.26 -17.11 23.45
C LEU A 233 11.38 -17.55 24.61
N SER A 234 11.19 -16.64 25.58
CA SER A 234 10.16 -16.81 26.61
C SER A 234 8.76 -16.69 26.00
N SER A 235 7.72 -17.16 26.70
CA SER A 235 6.33 -16.97 26.26
C SER A 235 5.99 -15.49 26.00
N HIS A 236 6.60 -14.57 26.75
CA HIS A 236 6.47 -13.14 26.54
C HIS A 236 7.14 -12.68 25.23
N GLY A 237 8.33 -13.19 24.93
CA GLY A 237 9.03 -12.90 23.67
C GLY A 237 8.26 -13.41 22.44
N PHE A 238 7.60 -14.57 22.55
CA PHE A 238 6.73 -15.09 21.49
C PHE A 238 5.52 -14.17 21.23
N LEU A 239 4.83 -13.72 22.27
CA LEU A 239 3.71 -12.78 22.15
C LEU A 239 4.16 -11.42 21.61
N ALA A 240 5.30 -10.90 22.05
CA ALA A 240 5.87 -9.65 21.53
C ALA A 240 6.18 -9.76 20.04
N SER A 241 6.69 -10.91 19.57
CA SER A 241 6.95 -11.17 18.15
C SER A 241 5.66 -11.15 17.31
N ILE A 242 4.57 -11.73 17.84
CA ILE A 242 3.25 -11.66 17.20
C ILE A 242 2.78 -10.21 17.08
N LEU A 243 2.85 -9.43 18.17
CA LEU A 243 2.42 -8.03 18.19
C LEU A 243 3.23 -7.17 17.22
N MET A 244 4.56 -7.31 17.21
CA MET A 244 5.44 -6.63 16.26
C MET A 244 5.08 -6.98 14.82
N THR A 245 4.80 -8.26 14.53
CA THR A 245 4.42 -8.67 13.18
C THR A 245 3.06 -8.10 12.77
N ILE A 246 2.08 -8.05 13.69
CA ILE A 246 0.78 -7.42 13.46
C ILE A 246 0.97 -5.95 13.09
N THR A 247 1.75 -5.21 13.88
CA THR A 247 1.91 -3.77 13.69
C THR A 247 2.62 -3.43 12.38
N LEU A 248 3.63 -4.20 12.01
CA LEU A 248 4.34 -4.03 10.74
C LEU A 248 3.46 -4.39 9.55
N THR A 249 2.64 -5.44 9.67
CA THR A 249 1.67 -5.81 8.62
C THR A 249 0.68 -4.67 8.40
N VAL A 250 0.08 -4.13 9.47
CA VAL A 250 -0.86 -3.01 9.37
C VAL A 250 -0.18 -1.76 8.82
N SER A 251 1.06 -1.48 9.24
CA SER A 251 1.85 -0.34 8.75
C SER A 251 2.19 -0.45 7.27
N TYR A 252 2.61 -1.64 6.82
CA TYR A 252 2.90 -1.93 5.41
C TYR A 252 1.67 -1.70 4.51
N PHE A 253 0.50 -2.23 4.90
CA PHE A 253 -0.74 -2.05 4.14
C PHE A 253 -1.45 -0.72 4.39
N SER A 254 -0.96 0.13 5.30
CA SER A 254 -1.69 1.32 5.76
C SER A 254 -2.00 2.32 4.64
N ALA A 255 -1.07 2.52 3.70
CA ALA A 255 -1.22 3.40 2.55
C ALA A 255 -2.22 2.85 1.51
N PRO A 256 -2.05 1.62 0.95
CA PRO A 256 -3.02 1.08 -0.01
C PRO A 256 -4.42 0.89 0.61
N MET A 257 -4.51 0.54 1.90
CA MET A 257 -5.78 0.45 2.63
C MET A 257 -6.53 1.80 2.66
N LEU A 258 -5.82 2.94 2.66
CA LEU A 258 -6.44 4.27 2.74
C LEU A 258 -6.88 4.70 1.34
N ASN A 259 -6.03 4.40 0.37
CA ASN A 259 -6.26 4.61 -1.06
C ASN A 259 -7.39 3.74 -1.60
N PHE A 260 -7.75 2.65 -0.92
CA PHE A 260 -8.78 1.72 -1.37
C PHE A 260 -10.13 2.39 -1.67
N GLY A 261 -10.43 3.52 -1.04
CA GLY A 261 -11.59 4.36 -1.36
C GLY A 261 -11.66 4.78 -2.85
N ASP A 262 -10.52 5.04 -3.49
CA ASP A 262 -10.45 5.42 -4.92
C ASP A 262 -10.98 4.34 -5.86
N PHE A 263 -10.87 3.07 -5.44
CA PHE A 263 -11.30 1.90 -6.21
C PHE A 263 -12.65 1.36 -5.71
N ALA A 264 -12.97 1.51 -4.42
CA ALA A 264 -14.22 1.07 -3.83
C ALA A 264 -15.45 1.74 -4.46
N ARG A 265 -15.29 2.97 -4.99
CA ARG A 265 -16.37 3.70 -5.70
C ARG A 265 -16.96 2.94 -6.89
N TYR A 266 -16.20 2.03 -7.50
CA TYR A 266 -16.66 1.25 -8.67
C TYR A 266 -17.52 0.03 -8.30
N ALA A 267 -17.69 -0.30 -7.01
CA ALA A 267 -18.52 -1.42 -6.56
C ALA A 267 -20.00 -1.07 -6.57
N LYS A 268 -20.83 -1.97 -7.12
CA LYS A 268 -22.30 -1.82 -7.07
C LYS A 268 -22.83 -1.85 -5.64
N THR A 269 -22.36 -2.78 -4.82
CA THR A 269 -22.75 -2.92 -3.41
C THR A 269 -21.54 -3.20 -2.52
N PRO A 270 -21.64 -2.94 -1.20
CA PRO A 270 -20.55 -3.21 -0.27
C PRO A 270 -20.10 -4.67 -0.22
N GLU A 271 -21.01 -5.61 -0.48
CA GLU A 271 -20.73 -7.05 -0.47
C GLU A 271 -19.71 -7.43 -1.55
N VAL A 272 -19.69 -6.71 -2.67
CA VAL A 272 -18.79 -6.95 -3.80
C VAL A 272 -17.33 -6.73 -3.37
N PHE A 273 -17.02 -5.54 -2.83
CA PHE A 273 -15.65 -5.26 -2.38
C PHE A 273 -15.31 -6.03 -1.11
N ARG A 274 -16.26 -6.31 -0.20
CA ARG A 274 -15.99 -7.12 1.00
C ARG A 274 -15.56 -8.54 0.65
N ARG A 275 -16.24 -9.14 -0.33
CA ARG A 275 -15.88 -10.46 -0.86
C ARG A 275 -14.51 -10.41 -1.55
N GLY A 276 -14.28 -9.42 -2.39
CA GLY A 276 -12.99 -9.23 -3.06
C GLY A 276 -11.84 -9.03 -2.08
N ASN A 277 -12.05 -8.23 -1.03
CA ASN A 277 -11.08 -7.98 0.04
C ASN A 277 -10.79 -9.25 0.84
N PHE A 278 -11.78 -10.10 1.15
CA PHE A 278 -11.52 -11.36 1.85
C PHE A 278 -10.63 -12.32 1.05
N TRP A 279 -10.90 -12.47 -0.25
CA TRP A 279 -10.10 -13.33 -1.11
C TRP A 279 -8.74 -12.72 -1.45
N GLY A 280 -8.67 -11.39 -1.59
CA GLY A 280 -7.46 -10.66 -1.98
C GLY A 280 -6.49 -10.37 -0.85
N LEU A 281 -7.01 -10.13 0.37
CA LEU A 281 -6.22 -9.88 1.57
C LEU A 281 -5.97 -11.21 2.30
N PRO A 282 -6.78 -11.74 3.26
CA PRO A 282 -6.39 -12.96 3.95
C PRO A 282 -6.05 -14.16 3.05
N ALA A 283 -6.93 -14.57 2.14
CA ALA A 283 -6.70 -15.84 1.42
C ALA A 283 -5.46 -15.77 0.51
N ASN A 284 -5.38 -14.74 -0.33
CA ASN A 284 -4.26 -14.53 -1.24
C ASN A 284 -2.96 -14.16 -0.51
N PHE A 285 -2.99 -13.26 0.48
CA PHE A 285 -1.80 -12.89 1.26
C PHE A 285 -1.23 -14.08 2.03
N LEU A 286 -2.06 -14.92 2.64
CA LEU A 286 -1.59 -16.11 3.36
C LEU A 286 -1.00 -17.16 2.42
N THR A 287 -1.60 -17.32 1.23
CA THR A 287 -1.06 -18.24 0.23
C THR A 287 0.31 -17.77 -0.25
N PHE A 288 0.45 -16.47 -0.58
CA PHE A 288 1.72 -15.87 -0.94
C PHE A 288 2.75 -15.93 0.20
N THR A 289 2.31 -15.73 1.44
CA THR A 289 3.13 -15.87 2.65
C THR A 289 3.64 -17.29 2.81
N ALA A 290 2.79 -18.29 2.63
CA ALA A 290 3.17 -19.70 2.75
C ALA A 290 4.24 -20.07 1.73
N LEU A 291 4.07 -19.67 0.46
CA LEU A 291 5.07 -19.89 -0.59
C LEU A 291 6.37 -19.18 -0.27
N THR A 292 6.31 -17.90 0.11
CA THR A 292 7.50 -17.12 0.50
C THR A 292 8.26 -17.77 1.65
N PHE A 293 7.54 -18.18 2.70
CA PHE A 293 8.11 -18.90 3.85
C PHE A 293 8.79 -20.20 3.42
N THR A 294 8.10 -21.01 2.59
CA THR A 294 8.64 -22.25 2.04
C THR A 294 9.93 -21.98 1.25
N THR A 295 9.92 -21.00 0.35
CA THR A 295 11.10 -20.63 -0.44
C THR A 295 12.27 -20.29 0.49
N ILE A 296 12.07 -19.37 1.45
CA ILE A 296 13.11 -18.92 2.38
C ILE A 296 13.66 -20.07 3.22
N ALA A 297 12.79 -20.91 3.78
CA ALA A 297 13.17 -22.05 4.62
C ALA A 297 14.05 -23.06 3.86
N LEU A 298 13.86 -23.18 2.54
CA LEU A 298 14.62 -24.10 1.70
C LEU A 298 15.93 -23.51 1.17
N THR A 299 16.14 -22.19 1.22
CA THR A 299 17.36 -21.57 0.67
C THR A 299 18.64 -22.00 1.38
N PHE A 300 18.62 -22.08 2.71
CA PHE A 300 19.78 -22.52 3.48
C PHE A 300 20.18 -23.98 3.19
N PRO A 301 19.29 -24.98 3.26
CA PRO A 301 19.66 -26.34 2.89
C PRO A 301 19.98 -26.50 1.39
N ALA A 302 19.44 -25.66 0.49
CA ALA A 302 19.72 -25.74 -0.94
C ALA A 302 21.06 -25.12 -1.36
N PHE A 303 21.46 -24.02 -0.72
CA PHE A 303 22.57 -23.16 -1.14
C PHE A 303 23.62 -22.86 -0.06
N GLY A 304 23.39 -23.29 1.18
CA GLY A 304 24.26 -23.00 2.33
C GLY A 304 24.12 -21.59 2.92
N ILE A 305 23.25 -20.75 2.34
CA ILE A 305 22.97 -19.39 2.81
C ILE A 305 21.46 -19.13 2.81
N ARG A 306 20.98 -18.31 3.75
CA ARG A 306 19.59 -17.89 3.79
C ARG A 306 19.40 -16.69 2.85
N LEU A 307 18.44 -16.78 1.94
CA LEU A 307 18.09 -15.70 1.02
C LEU A 307 16.66 -15.22 1.31
N SER A 308 16.51 -13.91 1.53
CA SER A 308 15.23 -13.23 1.72
C SER A 308 14.72 -12.52 0.45
N ASP A 309 15.52 -12.51 -0.61
CA ASP A 309 15.19 -11.92 -1.91
C ASP A 309 14.85 -13.03 -2.93
N PRO A 310 13.67 -12.98 -3.58
CA PRO A 310 13.26 -14.03 -4.52
C PRO A 310 14.04 -13.97 -5.83
N VAL A 311 14.47 -12.78 -6.26
CA VAL A 311 15.28 -12.57 -7.47
C VAL A 311 16.66 -13.19 -7.26
N GLU A 312 17.29 -12.94 -6.11
CA GLU A 312 18.58 -13.56 -5.78
C GLU A 312 18.44 -15.08 -5.68
N THR A 313 17.34 -15.57 -5.10
CA THR A 313 17.04 -17.02 -5.03
C THR A 313 16.94 -17.64 -6.43
N VAL A 314 16.24 -16.99 -7.36
CA VAL A 314 16.17 -17.42 -8.76
C VAL A 314 17.55 -17.35 -9.44
N ALA A 315 18.35 -16.32 -9.16
CA ALA A 315 19.69 -16.14 -9.75
C ALA A 315 20.70 -17.23 -9.32
N ARG A 316 20.44 -17.92 -8.21
CA ARG A 316 21.20 -19.10 -7.74
C ARG A 316 20.83 -20.41 -8.43
N THR A 317 19.78 -20.42 -9.25
CA THR A 317 19.48 -21.59 -10.07
C THR A 317 20.54 -21.78 -11.17
N ASP A 318 20.70 -23.01 -11.64
CA ASP A 318 21.76 -23.37 -12.58
C ASP A 318 21.33 -23.23 -14.06
N ASN A 319 20.05 -22.94 -14.33
CA ASN A 319 19.50 -22.88 -15.68
C ASN A 319 19.30 -21.42 -16.15
N PRO A 320 20.07 -20.93 -17.15
CA PRO A 320 19.99 -19.55 -17.64
C PRO A 320 18.58 -19.14 -18.09
N THR A 321 17.82 -20.06 -18.68
CA THR A 321 16.45 -19.79 -19.15
C THR A 321 15.52 -19.53 -17.98
N VAL A 322 15.64 -20.33 -16.91
CA VAL A 322 14.85 -20.16 -15.68
C VAL A 322 15.21 -18.83 -15.00
N ILE A 323 16.50 -18.49 -14.96
CA ILE A 323 16.95 -17.20 -14.41
C ILE A 323 16.31 -16.04 -15.17
N ILE A 324 16.43 -16.03 -16.50
CA ILE A 324 15.92 -14.94 -17.33
C ILE A 324 14.41 -14.81 -17.17
N ILE A 325 13.66 -15.91 -17.32
CA ILE A 325 12.19 -15.89 -17.25
C ILE A 325 11.72 -15.51 -15.83
N GLY A 326 12.32 -16.09 -14.79
CA GLY A 326 11.92 -15.85 -13.41
C GLY A 326 12.19 -14.40 -12.99
N ILE A 327 13.38 -13.89 -13.26
CA ILE A 327 13.73 -12.50 -12.91
C ILE A 327 12.90 -11.50 -13.71
N LEU A 328 12.73 -11.70 -15.02
CA LEU A 328 11.87 -10.83 -15.84
C LEU A 328 10.42 -10.85 -15.34
N THR A 329 9.91 -12.00 -14.89
CA THR A 329 8.56 -12.09 -14.31
C THR A 329 8.45 -11.24 -13.05
N PHE A 330 9.34 -11.42 -12.07
CA PHE A 330 9.32 -10.60 -10.84
C PHE A 330 9.47 -9.10 -11.12
N MET A 331 10.36 -8.75 -12.06
CA MET A 331 10.60 -7.37 -12.46
C MET A 331 9.37 -6.74 -13.11
N LEU A 332 8.81 -7.39 -14.15
CA LEU A 332 7.67 -6.86 -14.91
C LEU A 332 6.40 -6.80 -14.06
N SER A 333 6.15 -7.83 -13.26
CA SER A 333 5.02 -7.82 -12.34
C SER A 333 5.15 -6.69 -11.33
N THR A 334 6.29 -6.57 -10.61
CA THR A 334 6.48 -5.49 -9.62
C THR A 334 6.35 -4.11 -10.25
N ALA A 335 6.95 -3.89 -11.43
CA ALA A 335 6.86 -2.60 -12.13
C ALA A 335 5.43 -2.28 -12.58
N GLY A 336 4.71 -3.23 -13.18
CA GLY A 336 3.34 -2.97 -13.64
C GLY A 336 2.35 -2.77 -12.50
N ILE A 337 2.49 -3.55 -11.42
CA ILE A 337 1.71 -3.41 -10.19
C ILE A 337 1.93 -2.03 -9.56
N ASN A 338 3.18 -1.58 -9.49
CA ASN A 338 3.54 -0.31 -8.88
C ASN A 338 2.89 0.90 -9.58
N VAL A 339 2.74 0.82 -10.91
CA VAL A 339 1.99 1.83 -11.68
C VAL A 339 0.53 1.89 -11.19
N VAL A 340 -0.11 0.75 -10.92
CA VAL A 340 -1.53 0.70 -10.53
C VAL A 340 -1.74 1.23 -9.13
N VAL A 341 -0.93 0.75 -8.17
CA VAL A 341 -1.19 0.98 -6.75
C VAL A 341 -0.69 2.36 -6.33
N ASN A 342 0.54 2.71 -6.71
CA ASN A 342 1.20 3.91 -6.18
C ASN A 342 1.12 5.09 -7.15
N PHE A 343 1.38 4.86 -8.43
CA PHE A 343 1.41 5.94 -9.42
C PHE A 343 0.01 6.54 -9.65
N VAL A 344 -1.01 5.69 -9.89
CA VAL A 344 -2.40 6.16 -10.09
C VAL A 344 -2.92 6.89 -8.84
N SER A 345 -2.68 6.35 -7.64
CA SER A 345 -3.10 6.97 -6.38
C SER A 345 -2.47 8.35 -6.17
N ALA A 346 -1.15 8.46 -6.37
CA ALA A 346 -0.44 9.75 -6.33
C ALA A 346 -1.01 10.76 -7.34
N SER A 347 -1.42 10.26 -8.52
CA SER A 347 -2.01 11.09 -9.56
C SER A 347 -3.38 11.66 -9.15
N PHE A 348 -4.22 10.86 -8.48
CA PHE A 348 -5.48 11.37 -7.91
C PHE A 348 -5.22 12.44 -6.84
N ASP A 349 -4.27 12.20 -5.93
CA ASP A 349 -3.94 13.14 -4.86
C ASP A 349 -3.44 14.48 -5.34
N PHE A 350 -2.39 14.48 -6.16
CA PHE A 350 -1.79 15.72 -6.63
C PHE A 350 -2.74 16.48 -7.56
N SER A 351 -3.59 15.78 -8.33
CA SER A 351 -4.62 16.45 -9.11
C SER A 351 -5.70 17.11 -8.24
N ASN A 352 -5.95 16.59 -7.02
CA ASN A 352 -6.87 17.21 -6.06
C ASN A 352 -6.30 18.47 -5.39
N LEU A 353 -4.98 18.70 -5.45
CA LEU A 353 -4.38 19.91 -4.87
C LEU A 353 -4.77 21.19 -5.62
N ALA A 354 -4.85 21.10 -6.94
CA ALA A 354 -5.33 22.19 -7.79
C ALA A 354 -5.99 21.62 -9.06
N PRO A 355 -7.25 21.14 -8.97
CA PRO A 355 -7.96 20.44 -10.05
C PRO A 355 -7.99 21.17 -11.39
N GLU A 356 -8.08 22.49 -11.37
CA GLU A 356 -8.11 23.35 -12.56
C GLU A 356 -6.74 23.48 -13.24
N LYS A 357 -5.64 23.32 -12.49
CA LYS A 357 -4.27 23.58 -12.96
C LYS A 357 -3.45 22.32 -13.20
N ILE A 358 -3.71 21.27 -12.43
CA ILE A 358 -2.93 20.03 -12.42
C ILE A 358 -3.78 18.92 -13.03
N SER A 359 -3.51 18.62 -14.30
CA SER A 359 -4.10 17.44 -14.94
C SER A 359 -3.61 16.16 -14.25
N TRP A 360 -4.42 15.10 -14.28
CA TRP A 360 -4.05 13.78 -13.74
C TRP A 360 -2.69 13.28 -14.27
N ARG A 361 -2.40 13.53 -15.57
CA ARG A 361 -1.10 13.19 -16.16
C ARG A 361 0.03 14.02 -15.56
N ALA A 362 -0.12 15.34 -15.49
CA ALA A 362 0.90 16.22 -14.92
C ALA A 362 1.18 15.89 -13.45
N ALA A 363 0.14 15.59 -12.68
CA ALA A 363 0.24 15.13 -11.29
C ALA A 363 1.08 13.85 -11.18
N GLY A 364 0.80 12.88 -12.06
CA GLY A 364 1.54 11.64 -12.14
C GLY A 364 3.03 11.80 -12.47
N PHE A 365 3.38 12.62 -13.47
CA PHE A 365 4.80 12.89 -13.78
C PHE A 365 5.51 13.65 -12.66
N GLY A 366 4.82 14.56 -11.98
CA GLY A 366 5.33 15.21 -10.77
C GLY A 366 5.66 14.19 -9.69
N ALA A 367 4.75 13.24 -9.43
CA ALA A 367 4.98 12.15 -8.48
C ALA A 367 6.19 11.29 -8.87
N ALA A 368 6.27 10.91 -10.15
CA ALA A 368 7.38 10.12 -10.66
C ALA A 368 8.72 10.84 -10.49
N LEU A 369 8.80 12.14 -10.79
CA LEU A 369 10.03 12.93 -10.60
C LEU A 369 10.42 13.02 -9.11
N LEU A 370 9.46 13.32 -8.23
CA LEU A 370 9.70 13.41 -6.79
C LEU A 370 10.21 12.07 -6.21
N SER A 371 9.76 10.94 -6.77
CA SER A 371 10.18 9.61 -6.29
C SER A 371 11.66 9.32 -6.50
N VAL A 372 12.32 10.01 -7.43
CA VAL A 372 13.77 9.94 -7.63
C VAL A 372 14.49 10.75 -6.56
N LEU A 373 13.96 11.94 -6.21
CA LEU A 373 14.57 12.88 -5.28
C LEU A 373 14.60 12.39 -3.84
N ILE A 374 13.63 11.57 -3.44
CA ILE A 374 13.59 10.97 -2.10
C ILE A 374 14.64 9.87 -1.90
N THR A 375 15.36 9.45 -2.94
CA THR A 375 16.38 8.39 -2.89
C THR A 375 15.86 7.11 -2.22
N PRO A 376 14.87 6.43 -2.83
CA PRO A 376 14.06 5.41 -2.14
C PRO A 376 14.87 4.20 -1.62
N TRP A 377 16.01 3.90 -2.23
CA TRP A 377 16.96 2.88 -1.74
C TRP A 377 17.45 3.18 -0.31
N ASN A 378 17.58 4.45 0.09
CA ASN A 378 17.99 4.80 1.44
C ASN A 378 16.88 4.55 2.49
N LEU A 379 15.64 4.37 2.06
CA LEU A 379 14.48 4.14 2.93
C LEU A 379 14.23 2.64 3.19
N TYR A 380 14.77 1.76 2.34
CA TYR A 380 14.40 0.33 2.33
C TYR A 380 15.58 -0.65 2.17
N ASN A 381 16.83 -0.16 2.19
CA ASN A 381 18.02 -1.00 1.98
C ASN A 381 18.36 -1.96 3.14
N SER A 382 17.77 -1.79 4.31
CA SER A 382 18.06 -2.59 5.50
C SER A 382 16.80 -2.80 6.33
N PRO A 383 16.73 -3.85 7.17
CA PRO A 383 15.61 -4.06 8.08
C PRO A 383 15.35 -2.83 8.95
N ALA A 384 16.39 -2.22 9.55
CA ALA A 384 16.23 -1.04 10.39
C ALA A 384 15.65 0.16 9.62
N ALA A 385 16.14 0.45 8.41
CA ALA A 385 15.59 1.51 7.56
C ALA A 385 14.14 1.23 7.16
N MET A 386 13.82 -0.03 6.85
CA MET A 386 12.46 -0.48 6.55
C MET A 386 11.51 -0.26 7.74
N HIS A 387 11.86 -0.76 8.94
CA HIS A 387 11.04 -0.58 10.14
C HIS A 387 10.81 0.90 10.44
N PHE A 388 11.88 1.69 10.46
CA PHE A 388 11.78 3.13 10.70
C PHE A 388 10.89 3.83 9.67
N THR A 389 11.06 3.53 8.39
CA THR A 389 10.24 4.12 7.32
C THR A 389 8.78 3.71 7.46
N LEU A 390 8.49 2.43 7.69
CA LEU A 390 7.12 1.93 7.86
C LEU A 390 6.44 2.57 9.08
N ASP A 391 7.11 2.61 10.22
CA ASP A 391 6.56 3.19 11.45
C ASP A 391 6.31 4.70 11.28
N PHE A 392 7.24 5.42 10.64
CA PHE A 392 7.08 6.84 10.35
C PHE A 392 5.90 7.11 9.40
N LEU A 393 5.81 6.40 8.27
CA LEU A 393 4.68 6.59 7.35
C LEU A 393 3.36 6.20 8.05
N ALA A 394 3.36 5.13 8.82
CA ALA A 394 2.18 4.66 9.53
C ALA A 394 1.73 5.62 10.64
N SER A 395 2.65 6.32 11.30
CA SER A 395 2.32 7.35 12.31
C SER A 395 1.63 8.57 11.70
N LEU A 396 1.92 8.89 10.44
CA LEU A 396 1.23 9.95 9.68
C LEU A 396 -0.16 9.50 9.21
N ILE A 397 -0.32 8.20 8.91
CA ILE A 397 -1.53 7.63 8.31
C ILE A 397 -2.58 7.26 9.35
N GLY A 398 -2.18 6.65 10.47
CA GLY A 398 -3.08 6.15 11.52
C GLY A 398 -4.13 7.19 11.95
N PRO A 399 -3.75 8.43 12.28
CA PRO A 399 -4.71 9.49 12.63
C PRO A 399 -5.78 9.78 11.58
N PHE A 400 -5.46 9.68 10.28
CA PHE A 400 -6.45 9.86 9.22
C PHE A 400 -7.53 8.78 9.28
N TYR A 401 -7.17 7.52 9.51
CA TYR A 401 -8.17 6.46 9.69
C TYR A 401 -9.13 6.76 10.82
N GLY A 402 -8.59 7.13 11.98
CA GLY A 402 -9.37 7.46 13.16
C GLY A 402 -10.38 8.58 12.87
N ILE A 403 -9.93 9.68 12.25
CA ILE A 403 -10.79 10.82 11.89
C ILE A 403 -11.86 10.41 10.88
N LEU A 404 -11.49 9.73 9.79
CA LEU A 404 -12.42 9.44 8.70
C LEU A 404 -13.49 8.41 9.11
N ILE A 405 -13.10 7.36 9.84
CA ILE A 405 -14.04 6.39 10.39
C ILE A 405 -14.93 7.08 11.44
N ALA A 406 -14.35 7.91 12.31
CA ALA A 406 -15.11 8.64 13.30
C ALA A 406 -16.16 9.57 12.69
N ASP A 407 -15.74 10.36 11.71
CA ASP A 407 -16.59 11.33 11.03
C ASP A 407 -17.74 10.64 10.33
N PHE A 408 -17.45 9.62 9.54
CA PHE A 408 -18.48 8.94 8.77
C PHE A 408 -19.46 8.14 9.64
N PHE A 409 -18.96 7.29 10.56
CA PHE A 409 -19.83 6.37 11.30
C PHE A 409 -20.48 7.01 12.53
N PHE A 410 -19.76 7.85 13.29
CA PHE A 410 -20.26 8.37 14.57
C PHE A 410 -20.81 9.79 14.44
N VAL A 411 -20.14 10.68 13.70
CA VAL A 411 -20.57 12.09 13.59
C VAL A 411 -21.67 12.26 12.55
N ARG A 412 -21.51 11.66 11.38
CA ARG A 412 -22.41 11.80 10.22
C ARG A 412 -23.40 10.66 10.08
N GLN A 413 -23.25 9.61 10.88
CA GLN A 413 -24.13 8.44 10.87
C GLN A 413 -24.35 7.86 9.46
N ARG A 414 -23.28 7.82 8.65
CA ARG A 414 -23.26 7.31 7.26
C ARG A 414 -23.98 8.18 6.22
N HIS A 415 -24.18 9.47 6.47
CA HIS A 415 -24.80 10.38 5.51
C HIS A 415 -23.80 11.43 4.98
N ILE A 416 -23.61 11.47 3.67
CA ILE A 416 -22.76 12.46 2.97
C ILE A 416 -23.57 13.12 1.84
N SER A 417 -23.51 14.44 1.76
CA SER A 417 -24.12 15.25 0.69
C SER A 417 -23.13 15.38 -0.46
N VAL A 418 -23.29 14.59 -1.52
CA VAL A 418 -22.40 14.66 -2.69
C VAL A 418 -22.34 16.06 -3.31
N PRO A 419 -23.46 16.80 -3.51
CA PRO A 419 -23.41 18.14 -4.09
C PRO A 419 -22.56 19.13 -3.27
N ASP A 420 -22.63 19.05 -1.94
CA ASP A 420 -21.87 19.95 -1.07
C ASP A 420 -20.36 19.67 -1.10
N LEU A 421 -19.91 18.47 -1.49
CA LEU A 421 -18.48 18.15 -1.66
C LEU A 421 -17.83 18.94 -2.81
N TYR A 422 -18.65 19.53 -3.68
CA TYR A 422 -18.21 20.30 -4.86
C TYR A 422 -18.68 21.76 -4.84
N SER A 423 -19.01 22.28 -3.65
CA SER A 423 -19.48 23.65 -3.48
C SER A 423 -18.51 24.49 -2.64
N LEU A 424 -18.17 25.69 -3.12
CA LEU A 424 -17.45 26.70 -2.35
C LEU A 424 -18.37 27.65 -1.57
N SER A 425 -19.68 27.36 -1.52
CA SER A 425 -20.63 28.19 -0.79
C SER A 425 -20.25 28.28 0.68
N PRO A 426 -20.14 29.50 1.26
CA PRO A 426 -19.94 29.66 2.70
C PRO A 426 -21.04 29.06 3.58
N GLN A 427 -22.22 28.82 3.00
CA GLN A 427 -23.35 28.17 3.65
C GLN A 427 -23.37 26.65 3.42
N GLY A 428 -22.42 26.11 2.63
CA GLY A 428 -22.30 24.69 2.34
C GLY A 428 -21.90 23.87 3.58
N ARG A 429 -22.38 22.62 3.66
CA ARG A 429 -22.20 21.74 4.82
C ARG A 429 -20.73 21.46 5.17
N TYR A 430 -19.84 21.54 4.18
CA TYR A 430 -18.40 21.27 4.33
C TYR A 430 -17.53 22.53 4.26
N TRP A 431 -18.14 23.71 4.35
CA TRP A 431 -17.40 24.96 4.40
C TRP A 431 -16.71 25.18 5.75
N TYR A 432 -17.33 24.78 6.86
CA TYR A 432 -16.80 25.02 8.21
C TYR A 432 -16.38 26.49 8.40
N THR A 433 -15.17 26.73 8.95
CA THR A 433 -14.60 28.06 9.09
C THR A 433 -13.63 28.29 7.91
N ASN A 434 -14.05 29.11 6.95
CA ASN A 434 -13.25 29.46 5.76
C ASN A 434 -12.74 28.26 4.94
N GLY A 435 -13.50 27.17 4.88
CA GLY A 435 -13.15 25.94 4.17
C GLY A 435 -12.41 24.89 4.99
N ILE A 436 -12.15 25.13 6.29
CA ILE A 436 -11.33 24.25 7.15
C ILE A 436 -12.11 23.81 8.39
N ASN A 437 -12.13 22.51 8.63
CA ASN A 437 -12.57 21.94 9.90
C ASN A 437 -11.41 21.95 10.91
N HIS A 438 -11.32 23.00 11.72
CA HIS A 438 -10.29 23.10 12.76
C HIS A 438 -10.30 21.95 13.78
N ARG A 439 -11.45 21.31 14.01
CA ARG A 439 -11.53 20.14 14.90
C ARG A 439 -10.81 18.94 14.29
N ALA A 440 -10.97 18.70 12.99
CA ALA A 440 -10.25 17.64 12.27
C ALA A 440 -8.74 17.90 12.28
N VAL A 441 -8.32 19.13 11.98
CA VAL A 441 -6.90 19.51 11.96
C VAL A 441 -6.27 19.42 13.36
N PHE A 442 -6.98 19.86 14.39
CA PHE A 442 -6.53 19.74 15.77
C PHE A 442 -6.42 18.27 16.20
N THR A 443 -7.42 17.44 15.90
CA THR A 443 -7.35 16.00 16.17
C THR A 443 -6.17 15.36 15.45
N LEU A 444 -5.96 15.69 14.18
CA LEU A 444 -4.82 15.19 13.41
C LEU A 444 -3.50 15.53 14.10
N GLY A 445 -3.29 16.80 14.46
CA GLY A 445 -2.06 17.24 15.13
C GLY A 445 -1.81 16.51 16.46
N VAL A 446 -2.81 16.45 17.33
CA VAL A 446 -2.67 15.76 18.64
C VAL A 446 -2.41 14.27 18.44
N SER A 447 -3.18 13.61 17.57
CA SER A 447 -3.03 12.18 17.32
C SER A 447 -1.72 11.82 16.64
N THR A 448 -1.21 12.65 15.74
CA THR A 448 0.13 12.46 15.13
C THR A 448 1.24 12.64 16.17
N ILE A 449 1.14 13.62 17.08
CA ILE A 449 2.11 13.79 18.17
C ILE A 449 2.11 12.55 19.09
N LEU A 450 0.93 12.06 19.47
CA LEU A 450 0.80 10.85 20.29
C LEU A 450 1.34 9.62 19.56
N ALA A 451 1.04 9.47 18.27
CA ALA A 451 1.56 8.37 17.45
C ALA A 451 3.10 8.36 17.40
N ASN A 452 3.72 9.54 17.34
CA ASN A 452 5.17 9.67 17.29
C ASN A 452 5.83 9.75 18.68
N ALA A 453 5.07 9.65 19.78
CA ALA A 453 5.62 9.78 21.12
C ALA A 453 6.74 8.75 21.39
N GLY A 454 6.60 7.52 20.90
CA GLY A 454 7.66 6.50 21.03
C GLY A 454 8.94 6.79 20.25
N VAL A 455 8.87 7.63 19.22
CA VAL A 455 10.06 8.08 18.47
C VAL A 455 10.65 9.35 19.10
N LEU A 456 9.81 10.23 19.64
CA LEU A 456 10.19 11.51 20.21
C LEU A 456 10.77 11.40 21.63
N PHE A 457 10.33 10.40 22.40
CA PHE A 457 10.70 10.22 23.80
C PHE A 457 11.36 8.85 24.00
N PRO A 458 12.65 8.78 24.36
CA PRO A 458 13.35 7.51 24.58
C PRO A 458 12.67 6.60 25.60
N GLU A 459 12.00 7.17 26.61
CA GLU A 459 11.25 6.43 27.63
C GLU A 459 10.03 5.69 27.06
N LEU A 460 9.57 6.07 25.88
CA LEU A 460 8.43 5.48 25.18
C LEU A 460 8.86 4.67 23.94
N ALA A 461 10.16 4.41 23.75
CA ALA A 461 10.70 3.72 22.58
C ALA A 461 10.06 2.34 22.34
N GLU A 462 9.65 1.65 23.40
CA GLU A 462 8.95 0.36 23.33
C GLU A 462 7.58 0.45 22.62
N PHE A 463 6.97 1.64 22.57
CA PHE A 463 5.69 1.90 21.90
C PHE A 463 5.84 2.37 20.46
N SER A 464 7.07 2.54 19.94
CA SER A 464 7.31 2.98 18.55
C SER A 464 6.63 2.07 17.52
N GLY A 465 6.66 0.75 17.73
CA GLY A 465 5.95 -0.20 16.88
C GLY A 465 4.42 -0.10 16.94
N LEU A 466 3.84 0.68 17.86
CA LEU A 466 2.38 0.86 18.00
C LEU A 466 1.88 2.20 17.44
N SER A 467 2.75 2.99 16.81
CA SER A 467 2.45 4.34 16.31
C SER A 467 1.16 4.43 15.48
N TRP A 468 0.93 3.48 14.57
CA TRP A 468 -0.29 3.47 13.76
C TRP A 468 -1.57 3.35 14.60
N PHE A 469 -1.58 2.41 15.54
CA PHE A 469 -2.74 2.16 16.40
C PHE A 469 -2.97 3.31 17.37
N ILE A 470 -1.91 3.85 17.98
CA ILE A 470 -2.00 5.02 18.87
C ILE A 470 -2.59 6.21 18.11
N GLY A 471 -2.10 6.48 16.89
CA GLY A 471 -2.62 7.53 16.04
C GLY A 471 -4.09 7.31 15.68
N CYS A 472 -4.45 6.11 15.22
CA CYS A 472 -5.80 5.77 14.81
C CYS A 472 -6.79 5.85 15.98
N PHE A 473 -6.52 5.17 17.10
CA PHE A 473 -7.46 5.14 18.22
C PHE A 473 -7.57 6.47 18.95
N SER A 474 -6.46 7.21 19.11
CA SER A 474 -6.54 8.57 19.68
C SER A 474 -7.42 9.49 18.83
N ALA A 475 -7.30 9.42 17.50
CA ALA A 475 -8.13 10.19 16.59
C ALA A 475 -9.60 9.74 16.60
N LEU A 476 -9.83 8.44 16.61
CA LEU A 476 -11.17 7.82 16.67
C LEU A 476 -11.94 8.24 17.92
N LEU A 477 -11.23 8.47 19.05
CA LEU A 477 -11.82 8.93 20.31
C LEU A 477 -11.96 10.45 20.36
N LEU A 478 -10.92 11.19 20.00
CA LEU A 478 -10.88 12.65 20.13
C LEU A 478 -11.82 13.36 19.14
N TYR A 479 -11.90 12.89 17.89
CA TYR A 479 -12.68 13.57 16.85
C TYR A 479 -14.19 13.63 17.16
N PRO A 480 -14.87 12.52 17.56
CA PRO A 480 -16.27 12.59 17.97
C PRO A 480 -16.49 13.46 19.20
N MET A 481 -15.57 13.44 20.17
CA MET A 481 -15.69 14.25 21.40
C MET A 481 -15.76 15.75 21.07
N LEU A 482 -14.94 16.22 20.14
CA LEU A 482 -14.94 17.61 19.68
C LEU A 482 -16.17 17.94 18.84
N ASN A 483 -16.82 16.95 18.23
CA ASN A 483 -17.98 17.13 17.37
C ASN A 483 -19.33 16.82 18.03
N ARG A 484 -19.39 16.46 19.32
CA ARG A 484 -20.62 16.09 20.05
C ARG A 484 -21.83 17.02 19.83
N LYS A 485 -21.62 18.33 19.76
CA LYS A 485 -22.70 19.31 19.51
C LYS A 485 -23.28 19.25 18.10
N ASN A 486 -22.50 18.81 17.12
CA ASN A 486 -22.91 18.66 15.71
C ASN A 486 -23.55 17.29 15.42
N ILE A 487 -23.37 16.30 16.29
CA ILE A 487 -23.98 14.96 16.15
C ILE A 487 -25.51 15.05 16.25
N VAL A 488 -26.01 15.92 17.14
CA VAL A 488 -27.45 16.08 17.43
C VAL A 488 -28.19 16.87 16.33
N SER A 489 -27.51 17.76 15.58
CA SER A 489 -28.13 18.54 14.50
C SER A 489 -28.27 17.74 13.19
N VAL A 490 -27.44 16.72 12.98
CA VAL A 490 -27.45 15.84 11.79
C VAL A 490 -28.62 14.87 11.85
N SER A 491 -29.04 14.40 13.04
CA SER A 491 -30.05 13.34 13.17
C SER A 491 -31.51 13.76 12.96
N THR A 492 -31.83 15.05 13.03
CA THR A 492 -33.23 15.45 13.29
C THR A 492 -33.86 16.37 12.24
N GLU A 493 -33.09 17.12 11.44
CA GLU A 493 -33.66 18.10 10.49
C GLU A 493 -33.04 18.14 9.08
N GLN A 494 -31.84 17.57 8.84
CA GLN A 494 -31.05 17.93 7.65
C GLN A 494 -31.00 16.89 6.49
N PHE A 495 -31.67 15.73 6.66
CA PHE A 495 -31.71 14.64 5.67
C PHE A 495 -33.13 14.20 5.28
N ARG A 496 -34.15 15.01 5.60
CA ARG A 496 -35.49 14.89 5.02
C ARG A 496 -35.58 15.66 3.71
#